data_AF-A0A382RVX9-F1
#
_entry.id   AF-A0A382RVX9-F1
#
_cell.length_a   1.000
_cell.length_b   1.000
_cell.length_c   1.000
_cell.angle_alpha   90.00
_cell.angle_beta   90.00
_cell.angle_gamma   90.00
#
_symmetry.space_group_name_H-M   'P 1'
#
loop_
_entity.id
_entity.type
_entity.pdbx_description
1 polymer ?
#
loop_
_entity_poly.entity_id
_entity_poly.type
_entity_poly.pdbx_seq_one_letter_code
_entity_poly.pdbx_strand_id
1 'polypeptide(L)'
;MVQLLGFQITRPKKETDSKSTQAFTVPSSDDGTTTISAGGYFGQYLDMEVTAKNETDLIRRYREIAQHPECDMAVEDIINEVIVSDERDSSVSISLDKLGISDKIKLKVREEFDEVLSLLNFDEKGHDIFKRWYIDGRIYFHKVIDPASPRKGITELRYIDPRKIKKIREISKKRDVRRKGVEVIEETAEWFVYNER
;
A
#
# COMPACT_ATOMS: atom_id res chain seq x y z
N MET A 1 -12.79 13.89 5.59
CA MET A 1 -12.06 15.06 5.05
C MET A 1 -11.59 15.88 6.24
N VAL A 2 -10.28 15.96 6.51
CA VAL A 2 -9.75 16.79 7.60
C VAL A 2 -8.69 17.71 7.00
N GLN A 3 -8.98 19.01 6.99
CA GLN A 3 -7.98 20.05 6.80
C GLN A 3 -7.26 20.24 8.12
N LEU A 4 -5.94 19.99 8.13
CA LEU A 4 -5.07 20.48 9.18
C LEU A 4 -4.13 21.53 8.58
N LEU A 5 -4.37 22.79 8.95
CA LEU A 5 -3.44 23.91 8.83
C LEU A 5 -2.84 24.18 7.42
N GLY A 6 -3.70 24.36 6.42
CA GLY A 6 -3.33 25.12 5.20
C GLY A 6 -2.34 24.46 4.23
N PHE A 7 -1.85 23.25 4.50
CA PHE A 7 -0.97 22.51 3.59
C PHE A 7 -1.69 21.30 2.99
N GLN A 8 -1.90 21.35 1.67
CA GLN A 8 -2.47 20.28 0.88
C GLN A 8 -1.33 19.57 0.13
N ILE A 9 -0.89 18.40 0.60
CA ILE A 9 0.06 17.56 -0.15
C ILE A 9 -0.72 16.75 -1.19
N THR A 10 -1.27 17.45 -2.18
CA THR A 10 -1.69 16.83 -3.43
C THR A 10 -0.98 17.57 -4.55
N ARG A 11 -0.27 16.87 -5.43
CA ARG A 11 0.08 17.43 -6.74
C ARG A 11 -1.21 18.01 -7.34
N PRO A 12 -1.22 19.24 -7.88
CA PRO A 12 -2.37 19.67 -8.66
C PRO A 12 -2.60 18.60 -9.73
N LYS A 13 -3.80 18.00 -9.74
CA LYS A 13 -4.21 17.08 -10.82
C LYS A 13 -3.98 17.87 -12.11
N LYS A 14 -2.96 17.49 -12.90
CA LYS A 14 -2.90 17.93 -14.28
C LYS A 14 -4.17 17.40 -14.91
N GLU A 15 -5.02 18.29 -15.39
CA GLU A 15 -6.17 18.00 -16.24
C GLU A 15 -5.67 17.41 -17.56
N THR A 16 -5.22 16.15 -17.55
CA THR A 16 -4.87 15.41 -18.76
C THR A 16 -5.59 14.08 -18.88
N ASP A 17 -6.64 13.84 -18.09
CA ASP A 17 -7.49 12.66 -18.25
C ASP A 17 -8.88 13.00 -18.80
N SER A 18 -8.94 13.99 -19.72
CA SER A 18 -10.08 14.14 -20.63
C SER A 18 -9.82 13.42 -21.96
N LYS A 19 -9.38 12.16 -21.90
CA LYS A 19 -9.83 11.17 -22.89
C LYS A 19 -10.89 10.35 -22.18
N SER A 20 -12.09 10.90 -22.20
CA SER A 20 -13.34 10.23 -21.89
C SER A 20 -13.49 9.00 -22.79
N THR A 21 -12.82 7.92 -22.46
CA THR A 21 -13.35 6.59 -22.77
C THR A 21 -14.60 6.49 -21.90
N GLN A 22 -15.76 6.79 -22.48
CA GLN A 22 -17.06 6.64 -21.84
C GLN A 22 -17.29 5.14 -21.61
N ALA A 23 -16.58 4.57 -20.64
CA ALA A 23 -16.72 3.20 -20.23
C ALA A 23 -17.80 3.17 -19.14
N PHE A 24 -18.90 2.47 -19.45
CA PHE A 24 -19.96 2.17 -18.49
C PHE A 24 -19.55 1.03 -17.54
N THR A 25 -18.49 0.29 -17.87
CA THR A 25 -17.92 -0.76 -17.03
C THR A 25 -16.89 -0.16 -16.07
N VAL A 26 -17.02 -0.52 -14.79
CA VAL A 26 -16.01 -0.21 -13.78
C VAL A 26 -14.72 -0.97 -14.12
N PRO A 27 -13.55 -0.32 -14.20
CA PRO A 27 -12.29 -1.05 -14.35
C PRO A 27 -12.09 -1.94 -13.13
N SER A 28 -11.89 -3.24 -13.37
CA SER A 28 -11.52 -4.17 -12.31
C SER A 28 -10.24 -3.68 -11.64
N SER A 29 -10.17 -3.78 -10.32
CA SER A 29 -8.90 -3.58 -9.62
C SER A 29 -8.01 -4.80 -9.86
N ASP A 30 -6.84 -4.61 -10.45
CA ASP A 30 -5.86 -5.69 -10.66
C ASP A 30 -5.29 -6.23 -9.34
N ASP A 31 -5.37 -5.44 -8.26
CA ASP A 31 -4.79 -5.70 -6.94
C ASP A 31 -5.84 -6.16 -5.90
N GLY A 32 -6.96 -6.74 -6.36
CA GLY A 32 -8.00 -7.31 -5.47
C GLY A 32 -8.71 -6.32 -4.52
N THR A 33 -8.59 -5.02 -4.78
CA THR A 33 -9.12 -3.96 -3.90
C THR A 33 -10.65 -3.95 -3.92
N THR A 34 -11.28 -3.90 -2.73
CA THR A 34 -12.74 -3.79 -2.63
C THR A 34 -13.24 -2.47 -3.22
N THR A 35 -14.12 -2.56 -4.21
CA THR A 35 -14.74 -1.41 -4.87
C THR A 35 -16.08 -1.06 -4.23
N ILE A 36 -16.27 0.22 -3.90
CA ILE A 36 -17.48 0.76 -3.27
C ILE A 36 -18.00 1.89 -4.16
N SER A 37 -19.32 1.98 -4.33
CA SER A 37 -19.94 3.10 -5.03
C SER A 37 -20.18 4.27 -4.06
N ALA A 38 -19.79 5.48 -4.45
CA ALA A 38 -20.02 6.69 -3.66
C ALA A 38 -21.53 6.92 -3.50
N GLY A 39 -22.00 7.10 -2.26
CA GLY A 39 -23.41 7.30 -1.92
C GLY A 39 -24.11 6.12 -1.22
N GLY A 40 -23.38 5.04 -0.91
CA GLY A 40 -23.86 4.00 0.01
C GLY A 40 -23.98 4.53 1.44
N TYR A 41 -25.13 4.31 2.09
CA TYR A 41 -25.36 4.68 3.49
C TYR A 41 -24.25 4.11 4.39
N PHE A 42 -23.87 4.84 5.45
CA PHE A 42 -22.83 4.45 6.42
C PHE A 42 -22.97 2.99 6.95
N GLY A 43 -24.18 2.43 6.94
CA GLY A 43 -24.46 1.03 7.27
C GLY A 43 -23.91 -0.03 6.30
N GLN A 44 -23.70 0.29 5.01
CA GLN A 44 -23.02 -0.62 4.07
C GLN A 44 -21.51 -0.72 4.35
N TYR A 45 -20.89 0.30 4.94
CA TYR A 45 -19.51 0.19 5.45
C TYR A 45 -19.44 -0.73 6.68
N LEU A 46 -20.53 -0.89 7.44
CA LEU A 46 -20.63 -1.81 8.56
C LEU A 46 -20.81 -3.27 8.09
N ASP A 47 -21.54 -3.50 6.99
CA ASP A 47 -21.72 -4.84 6.40
C ASP A 47 -20.42 -5.38 5.76
N MET A 48 -19.41 -4.54 5.54
CA MET A 48 -18.04 -4.98 5.23
C MET A 48 -17.38 -5.77 6.37
N GLU A 49 -17.93 -5.75 7.59
CA GLU A 49 -17.44 -6.56 8.71
C GLU A 49 -17.52 -8.07 8.40
N VAL A 50 -18.49 -8.50 7.58
CA VAL A 50 -18.62 -9.92 7.18
C VAL A 50 -17.50 -10.34 6.22
N THR A 51 -17.17 -9.52 5.23
CA THR A 51 -16.01 -9.79 4.35
C THR A 51 -14.68 -9.58 5.09
N ALA A 52 -14.62 -8.62 6.02
CA ALA A 52 -13.44 -8.39 6.86
C ALA A 52 -13.15 -9.60 7.76
N LYS A 53 -14.18 -10.25 8.32
CA LYS A 53 -14.02 -11.53 9.04
C LYS A 53 -13.30 -12.55 8.18
N ASN A 54 -13.77 -12.78 6.95
CA ASN A 54 -13.14 -13.74 6.04
C ASN A 54 -11.65 -13.43 5.75
N GLU A 55 -11.31 -12.17 5.48
CA GLU A 55 -9.90 -11.77 5.23
C GLU A 55 -9.01 -11.90 6.48
N THR A 56 -9.54 -11.52 7.65
CA THR A 56 -8.80 -11.66 8.91
C THR A 56 -8.62 -13.13 9.31
N ASP A 57 -9.62 -13.97 9.01
CA ASP A 57 -9.58 -15.40 9.25
C ASP A 57 -8.66 -16.11 8.26
N LEU A 58 -8.53 -15.63 7.02
CA LEU A 58 -7.52 -16.11 6.09
C LEU A 58 -6.11 -15.87 6.61
N ILE A 59 -5.80 -14.65 7.08
CA ILE A 59 -4.49 -14.34 7.68
C ILE A 59 -4.24 -15.23 8.91
N ARG A 60 -5.25 -15.46 9.74
CA ARG A 60 -5.13 -16.39 10.89
C ARG A 60 -4.77 -17.79 10.43
N ARG A 61 -5.49 -18.33 9.43
CA ARG A 61 -5.20 -19.65 8.86
C ARG A 61 -3.81 -19.73 8.25
N TYR A 62 -3.33 -18.71 7.54
CA TYR A 62 -1.97 -18.72 7.00
C TYR A 62 -0.92 -18.76 8.11
N ARG A 63 -1.13 -17.99 9.19
CA ARG A 63 -0.23 -18.04 10.36
C ARG A 63 -0.28 -19.37 11.09
N GLU A 64 -1.46 -19.98 11.21
CA GLU A 64 -1.62 -21.32 11.81
C GLU A 64 -0.90 -22.38 10.96
N ILE A 65 -1.07 -22.35 9.63
CA ILE A 65 -0.40 -23.27 8.72
C ILE A 65 1.12 -23.09 8.77
N ALA A 66 1.60 -21.85 8.82
CA ALA A 66 3.02 -21.53 8.92
C ALA A 66 3.66 -22.01 10.24
N GLN A 67 2.88 -22.38 11.27
CA GLN A 67 3.42 -22.98 12.49
C GLN A 67 3.70 -24.49 12.34
N HIS A 68 3.19 -25.14 11.30
CA HIS A 68 3.52 -26.53 11.04
C HIS A 68 5.00 -26.66 10.64
N PRO A 69 5.78 -27.58 11.24
CA PRO A 69 7.23 -27.67 11.00
C PRO A 69 7.62 -27.80 9.53
N GLU A 70 6.86 -28.58 8.75
CA GLU A 70 7.12 -28.76 7.31
C GLU A 70 6.87 -27.46 6.52
N CYS A 71 5.85 -26.70 6.89
CA CYS A 71 5.53 -25.43 6.27
C CYS A 71 6.51 -24.33 6.70
N ASP A 72 6.92 -24.30 7.98
CA ASP A 72 7.91 -23.34 8.47
C ASP A 72 9.26 -23.56 7.78
N MET A 73 9.72 -24.81 7.65
CA MET A 73 10.94 -25.13 6.88
C MET A 73 10.83 -24.66 5.43
N ALA A 74 9.72 -24.95 4.76
CA ALA A 74 9.52 -24.52 3.37
C ALA A 74 9.49 -22.99 3.21
N VAL A 75 8.91 -22.28 4.18
CA VAL A 75 8.90 -20.81 4.20
C VAL A 75 10.32 -20.27 4.41
N GLU A 76 11.08 -20.83 5.35
CA GLU A 76 12.47 -20.45 5.60
C GLU A 76 13.38 -20.68 4.38
N ASP A 77 13.21 -21.81 3.68
CA ASP A 77 13.97 -22.09 2.46
C ASP A 77 13.73 -21.01 1.39
N ILE A 78 12.47 -20.61 1.19
CA ILE A 78 12.11 -19.52 0.26
C ILE A 78 12.71 -18.19 0.71
N ILE A 79 12.66 -17.87 2.00
CA ILE A 79 13.22 -16.62 2.53
C ILE A 79 14.73 -16.57 2.29
N ASN A 80 15.44 -17.67 2.56
CA ASN A 80 16.89 -17.76 2.38
C ASN A 80 17.33 -17.67 0.91
N GLU A 81 16.48 -18.10 -0.03
CA GLU A 81 16.73 -17.90 -1.46
C GLU A 81 16.48 -16.45 -1.91
N VAL A 82 15.51 -15.76 -1.30
CA VAL A 82 15.11 -14.41 -1.71
C VAL A 82 15.98 -13.32 -1.07
N ILE A 83 16.25 -13.44 0.23
CA ILE A 83 17.08 -12.49 0.98
C ILE A 83 18.35 -13.23 1.37
N VAL A 84 19.44 -12.86 0.73
CA VAL A 84 20.77 -13.32 1.09
C VAL A 84 21.43 -12.24 1.94
N SER A 85 21.68 -12.56 3.20
CA SER A 85 22.49 -11.73 4.09
C SER A 85 23.95 -12.15 3.99
N ASP A 86 24.81 -11.21 3.58
CA ASP A 86 26.26 -11.34 3.65
C ASP A 86 26.78 -10.38 4.72
N GLU A 87 27.77 -10.77 5.51
CA GLU A 87 28.39 -9.90 6.52
C GLU A 87 29.11 -8.70 5.89
N ARG A 88 29.44 -8.77 4.60
CA ARG A 88 30.24 -7.76 3.89
C ARG A 88 29.47 -6.93 2.87
N ASP A 89 28.24 -7.30 2.56
CA ASP A 89 27.47 -6.65 1.49
C ASP A 89 26.02 -6.40 1.91
N SER A 90 25.43 -5.36 1.32
CA SER A 90 24.01 -5.03 1.53
C SER A 90 23.12 -6.06 0.84
N SER A 91 22.09 -6.57 1.52
CA SER A 91 21.18 -7.57 0.95
C SER A 91 20.38 -7.07 -0.25
N VAL A 92 20.14 -5.76 -0.35
CA VAL A 92 19.37 -5.15 -1.45
C VAL A 92 19.99 -3.81 -1.83
N SER A 93 20.17 -3.58 -3.13
CA SER A 93 20.63 -2.28 -3.66
C SER A 93 19.80 -1.85 -4.87
N ILE A 94 19.77 -0.53 -5.12
CA ILE A 94 19.04 0.05 -6.25
C ILE A 94 19.95 0.26 -7.47
N SER A 95 19.62 -0.38 -8.60
CA SER A 95 20.27 -0.10 -9.89
C SER A 95 19.62 1.10 -10.58
N LEU A 96 20.43 2.11 -10.92
CA LEU A 96 20.03 3.36 -11.59
C LEU A 96 20.63 3.48 -13.01
N ASP A 97 20.99 2.36 -13.61
CA ASP A 97 21.81 2.34 -14.83
C ASP A 97 21.04 2.81 -16.06
N LYS A 98 19.73 2.53 -16.10
CA LYS A 98 18.83 2.94 -17.19
C LYS A 98 18.29 4.37 -17.02
N LEU A 99 18.70 5.08 -15.96
CA LEU A 99 18.17 6.41 -15.66
C LEU A 99 19.06 7.49 -16.30
N GLY A 100 18.51 8.22 -17.27
CA GLY A 100 19.17 9.34 -17.96
C GLY A 100 19.22 10.64 -17.16
N ILE A 101 19.72 10.58 -15.92
CA ILE A 101 19.81 11.72 -14.99
C ILE A 101 21.27 11.86 -14.52
N SER A 102 21.65 13.07 -14.09
CA SER A 102 22.99 13.35 -13.58
C SER A 102 23.38 12.46 -12.39
N ASP A 103 24.67 12.12 -12.32
CA ASP A 103 25.21 11.23 -11.28
C ASP A 103 25.02 11.80 -9.87
N LYS A 104 25.00 13.13 -9.73
CA LYS A 104 24.72 13.80 -8.46
C LYS A 104 23.32 13.48 -7.92
N ILE A 105 22.32 13.38 -8.81
CA ILE A 105 20.95 13.02 -8.39
C ILE A 105 20.88 11.51 -8.15
N LYS A 106 21.55 10.69 -8.96
CA LYS A 106 21.64 9.24 -8.72
C LYS A 106 22.26 8.93 -7.36
N LEU A 107 23.30 9.65 -6.96
CA LEU A 107 23.93 9.51 -5.65
C LEU A 107 22.92 9.79 -4.53
N LYS A 108 22.20 10.92 -4.61
CA LYS A 108 21.14 11.24 -3.64
C LYS A 108 20.06 10.18 -3.55
N VAL A 109 19.64 9.61 -4.68
CA VAL A 109 18.64 8.54 -4.68
C VAL A 109 19.15 7.29 -3.96
N ARG A 110 20.44 6.97 -4.09
CA ARG A 110 21.07 5.86 -3.35
C ARG A 110 21.14 6.16 -1.86
N GLU A 111 21.62 7.35 -1.49
CA GLU A 111 21.68 7.80 -0.09
C GLU A 111 20.30 7.70 0.62
N GLU A 112 19.24 8.17 -0.04
CA GLU A 112 17.88 8.09 0.50
C GLU A 112 17.33 6.65 0.52
N PHE A 113 17.77 5.79 -0.40
CA PHE A 113 17.40 4.37 -0.38
C PHE A 113 18.04 3.65 0.81
N ASP A 114 19.32 3.93 1.08
CA ASP A 114 20.04 3.39 2.23
C ASP A 114 19.43 3.88 3.56
N GLU A 115 18.98 5.15 3.60
CA GLU A 115 18.23 5.67 4.75
C GLU A 115 16.92 4.91 4.97
N VAL A 116 16.18 4.57 3.92
CA VAL A 116 14.95 3.76 4.04
C VAL A 116 15.24 2.36 4.57
N LEU A 117 16.31 1.70 4.10
CA LEU A 117 16.75 0.40 4.63
C LEU A 117 17.14 0.50 6.11
N SER A 118 17.82 1.58 6.49
CA SER A 118 18.16 1.87 7.88
C SER A 118 16.93 2.07 8.76
N LEU A 119 15.93 2.83 8.29
CA LEU A 119 14.66 3.04 9.01
C LEU A 119 13.88 1.73 9.24
N LEU A 120 13.98 0.78 8.30
CA LEU A 120 13.40 -0.55 8.43
C LEU A 120 14.27 -1.52 9.25
N ASN A 121 15.52 -1.13 9.55
CA ASN A 121 16.56 -2.01 10.08
C ASN A 121 16.67 -3.30 9.26
N PHE A 122 16.72 -3.14 7.92
CA PHE A 122 16.55 -4.24 6.98
C PHE A 122 17.69 -5.28 7.06
N ASP A 123 18.89 -4.87 7.44
CA ASP A 123 20.04 -5.79 7.55
C ASP A 123 19.80 -6.88 8.62
N GLU A 124 19.13 -6.55 9.72
CA GLU A 124 18.82 -7.49 10.80
C GLU A 124 17.40 -8.08 10.66
N LYS A 125 16.43 -7.25 10.24
CA LYS A 125 15.01 -7.62 10.22
C LYS A 125 14.49 -7.96 8.83
N GLY A 126 15.32 -7.97 7.80
CA GLY A 126 14.90 -8.20 6.41
C GLY A 126 14.20 -9.54 6.22
N HIS A 127 14.79 -10.61 6.75
CA HIS A 127 14.20 -11.95 6.76
C HIS A 127 12.82 -11.95 7.43
N ASP A 128 12.69 -11.36 8.61
CA ASP A 128 11.42 -11.28 9.36
C ASP A 128 10.35 -10.45 8.64
N ILE A 129 10.75 -9.31 8.05
CA ILE A 129 9.86 -8.42 7.30
C ILE A 129 9.29 -9.17 6.09
N PHE A 130 10.15 -9.89 5.35
CA PHE A 130 9.73 -10.67 4.20
C PHE A 130 8.90 -11.89 4.61
N LYS A 131 9.28 -12.60 5.67
CA LYS A 131 8.49 -13.71 6.25
C LYS A 131 7.07 -13.28 6.56
N ARG A 132 6.90 -12.13 7.22
CA ARG A 132 5.57 -11.57 7.53
C ARG A 132 4.78 -11.23 6.28
N TRP A 133 5.42 -10.60 5.30
CA TRP A 133 4.77 -10.30 4.01
C TRP A 133 4.34 -11.57 3.28
N TYR A 134 5.20 -12.59 3.24
CA TYR A 134 4.95 -13.85 2.55
C TYR A 134 3.81 -14.65 3.20
N ILE A 135 3.80 -14.75 4.53
CA ILE A 135 2.75 -15.47 5.28
C ILE A 135 1.42 -14.69 5.26
N ASP A 136 1.45 -13.38 5.53
CA ASP A 136 0.24 -12.57 5.62
C ASP A 136 -0.31 -12.16 4.24
N GLY A 137 0.49 -12.34 3.18
CA GLY A 137 0.20 -11.96 1.79
C GLY A 137 0.26 -10.45 1.52
N ARG A 138 0.40 -9.62 2.56
CA ARG A 138 0.41 -8.16 2.48
C ARG A 138 1.13 -7.56 3.69
N ILE A 139 1.71 -6.39 3.49
CA ILE A 139 2.42 -5.64 4.54
C ILE A 139 2.16 -4.15 4.38
N TYR A 140 2.01 -3.44 5.51
CA TYR A 140 1.78 -2.01 5.52
C TYR A 140 2.67 -1.32 6.55
N PHE A 141 3.17 -0.15 6.19
CA PHE A 141 3.96 0.71 7.07
C PHE A 141 3.34 2.11 7.12
N HIS A 142 3.14 2.62 8.34
CA HIS A 142 2.80 4.01 8.56
C HIS A 142 4.06 4.86 8.43
N LYS A 143 4.02 5.80 7.49
CA LYS A 143 5.07 6.81 7.31
C LYS A 143 4.87 7.92 8.32
N VAL A 144 5.76 8.02 9.29
CA VAL A 144 5.71 9.08 10.29
C VAL A 144 6.61 10.23 9.86
N ILE A 145 6.07 11.43 9.95
CA ILE A 145 6.75 12.67 9.58
C ILE A 145 6.62 13.66 10.74
N ASP A 146 7.67 14.46 10.96
CA ASP A 146 7.64 15.58 11.91
C ASP A 146 6.93 16.78 11.24
N PRO A 147 5.71 17.16 11.67
CA PRO A 147 4.98 18.27 11.06
C PRO A 147 5.68 19.63 11.29
N ALA A 148 6.48 19.76 12.35
CA ALA A 148 7.22 20.99 12.63
C ALA A 148 8.47 21.13 11.74
N SER A 149 8.99 20.02 11.22
CA SER A 149 10.18 20.00 10.37
C SER A 149 10.05 19.04 9.18
N PRO A 150 9.22 19.36 8.16
CA PRO A 150 8.98 18.46 7.02
C PRO A 150 10.23 18.16 6.17
N ARG A 151 11.27 19.00 6.28
CA ARG A 151 12.54 18.81 5.59
C ARG A 151 13.37 17.64 6.13
N LYS A 152 13.08 17.17 7.34
CA LYS A 152 13.72 15.96 7.90
C LYS A 152 13.24 14.67 7.22
N GLY A 153 12.21 14.75 6.38
CA GLY A 153 11.69 13.58 5.68
C GLY A 153 10.93 12.64 6.61
N ILE A 154 11.02 11.34 6.31
CA ILE A 154 10.36 10.27 7.06
C ILE A 154 11.23 9.96 8.27
N THR A 155 10.68 10.11 9.47
CA THR A 155 11.43 9.88 10.71
C THR A 155 11.39 8.43 11.17
N GLU A 156 10.28 7.74 10.92
CA GLU A 156 10.12 6.32 11.24
C GLU A 156 9.10 5.65 10.30
N LEU A 157 9.32 4.36 10.06
CA LEU A 157 8.39 3.48 9.37
C LEU A 157 7.82 2.49 10.39
N ARG A 158 6.55 2.71 10.78
CA ARG A 158 5.90 1.88 11.80
C ARG A 158 5.09 0.78 11.13
N TYR A 159 5.41 -0.47 11.44
CA TYR A 159 4.63 -1.63 10.98
C TYR A 159 3.17 -1.54 11.45
N ILE A 160 2.24 -1.81 10.53
CA ILE A 160 0.80 -1.92 10.81
C ILE A 160 0.40 -3.38 10.62
N ASP A 161 -0.33 -3.94 11.59
CA ASP A 161 -0.92 -5.27 11.44
C ASP A 161 -1.87 -5.27 10.23
N PRO A 162 -1.67 -6.15 9.23
CA PRO A 162 -2.50 -6.19 8.02
C PRO A 162 -3.97 -6.51 8.29
N ARG A 163 -4.31 -7.05 9.46
CA ARG A 163 -5.71 -7.27 9.87
C ARG A 163 -6.44 -5.99 10.26
N LYS A 164 -5.70 -4.92 10.58
CA LYS A 164 -6.23 -3.65 11.09
C LYS A 164 -6.36 -2.56 10.02
N ILE A 165 -5.87 -2.81 8.81
CA ILE A 165 -5.86 -1.82 7.73
C ILE A 165 -6.45 -2.42 6.46
N LYS A 166 -7.25 -1.61 5.75
CA LYS A 166 -7.89 -2.03 4.51
C LYS A 166 -7.81 -0.94 3.46
N LYS A 167 -7.44 -1.33 2.23
CA LYS A 167 -7.48 -0.45 1.07
C LYS A 167 -8.89 -0.48 0.47
N ILE A 168 -9.48 0.69 0.29
CA ILE A 168 -10.81 0.87 -0.31
C ILE A 168 -10.67 1.69 -1.57
N ARG A 169 -11.35 1.25 -2.63
CA ARG A 169 -11.55 2.03 -3.85
C ARG A 169 -12.99 2.51 -3.89
N GLU A 170 -13.20 3.81 -3.81
CA GLU A 170 -14.49 4.46 -3.93
C GLU A 170 -14.69 4.98 -5.36
N ILE A 171 -15.86 4.73 -5.92
CA ILE A 171 -16.22 5.07 -7.30
C ILE A 171 -17.43 5.98 -7.25
N SER A 172 -17.24 7.25 -7.58
CA SER A 172 -18.33 8.19 -7.75
C SER A 172 -18.94 8.03 -9.14
N LYS A 173 -20.23 7.68 -9.18
CA LYS A 173 -21.03 7.63 -10.40
C LYS A 173 -22.01 8.79 -10.39
N LYS A 174 -22.06 9.54 -11.49
CA LYS A 174 -23.06 10.59 -11.70
C LYS A 174 -23.95 10.21 -12.86
N ARG A 175 -25.27 10.32 -12.66
CA ARG A 175 -26.25 10.18 -13.74
C ARG A 175 -26.26 11.47 -14.55
N ASP A 176 -25.97 11.36 -15.84
CA ASP A 176 -26.09 12.50 -16.74
C ASP A 176 -27.57 12.73 -17.07
N VAL A 177 -28.16 13.79 -16.51
CA VAL A 177 -29.58 14.14 -16.65
C VAL A 177 -29.90 14.57 -18.09
N ARG A 178 -28.90 14.94 -18.91
CA ARG A 178 -29.10 15.45 -20.27
C ARG A 178 -29.18 14.36 -21.36
N ARG A 179 -28.67 13.15 -21.11
CA ARG A 179 -28.72 12.03 -22.06
C ARG A 179 -29.14 10.74 -21.37
N LYS A 180 -30.43 10.43 -21.42
CA LYS A 180 -31.02 9.09 -21.21
C LYS A 180 -30.42 8.24 -20.08
N GLY A 181 -30.27 8.80 -18.88
CA GLY A 181 -30.07 8.01 -17.65
C GLY A 181 -28.82 7.13 -17.61
N VAL A 182 -27.81 7.39 -18.44
CA VAL A 182 -26.56 6.62 -18.44
C VAL A 182 -25.71 7.06 -17.24
N GLU A 183 -25.31 6.11 -16.41
CA GLU A 183 -24.38 6.33 -15.30
C GLU A 183 -22.96 6.45 -15.84
N VAL A 184 -22.34 7.60 -15.63
CA VAL A 184 -20.95 7.87 -15.99
C VAL A 184 -20.12 7.89 -14.72
N ILE A 185 -19.00 7.15 -14.72
CA ILE A 185 -18.03 7.16 -13.63
C ILE A 185 -17.26 8.48 -13.72
N GLU A 186 -17.32 9.30 -12.67
CA GLU A 186 -16.74 10.65 -12.63
C GLU A 186 -15.39 10.65 -11.89
N GLU A 187 -15.28 9.87 -10.80
CA GLU A 187 -14.05 9.83 -10.00
C GLU A 187 -13.85 8.48 -9.33
N THR A 188 -12.61 7.97 -9.38
CA THR A 188 -12.14 6.83 -8.59
C THR A 188 -11.17 7.35 -7.53
N ALA A 189 -11.52 7.23 -6.25
CA ALA A 189 -10.66 7.57 -5.13
C ALA A 189 -10.19 6.30 -4.41
N GLU A 190 -8.91 6.21 -4.06
CA GLU A 190 -8.37 5.11 -3.25
C GLU A 190 -7.88 5.64 -1.91
N TRP A 191 -8.26 4.97 -0.83
CA TRP A 191 -7.87 5.36 0.53
C TRP A 191 -7.77 4.15 1.47
N PHE A 192 -7.11 4.32 2.61
CA PHE A 192 -6.93 3.28 3.62
C PHE A 192 -7.81 3.55 4.85
N VAL A 193 -8.57 2.54 5.28
CA VAL A 193 -9.23 2.51 6.59
C VAL A 193 -8.28 1.84 7.57
N TYR A 194 -8.05 2.46 8.73
CA TYR A 194 -7.38 1.83 9.86
C TYR A 194 -8.37 1.68 11.03
N ASN A 195 -8.42 0.51 11.64
CA ASN A 195 -9.23 0.23 12.83
C ASN A 195 -8.32 -0.29 13.95
N GLU A 196 -8.34 0.38 15.11
CA GLU A 196 -7.52 -0.02 16.26
C GLU A 196 -8.04 -1.28 16.97
N ARG A 197 -9.34 -1.57 16.82
CA ARG A 197 -10.02 -2.70 17.46
C ARG A 197 -9.68 -4.04 16.83
#